data_AF-A0A0F9G0I7-F1
#
_entry.id   AF-A0A0F9G0I7-F1
#
_cell.length_a   1.000
_cell.length_b   1.000
_cell.length_c   1.000
_cell.angle_alpha   90.00
_cell.angle_beta   90.00
_cell.angle_gamma   90.00
#
_symmetry.space_group_name_H-M   'P 1'
#
loop_
_entity.id
_entity.type
_entity.pdbx_description
1 polymer ?
#
loop_
_entity_poly.entity_id
_entity_poly.type
_entity_poly.pdbx_seq_one_letter_code
_entity_poly.pdbx_strand_id
1 'polypeptide(L)'
;MSDDLVISEAIIKSCQDDFREIRKRRFRLTGQQFYISRQHKKRKYMDLPIQAKEKGFTFFEVIFITAILSLGLLTIIEIFPLGFKAKEAAEQHSITALLGQKIIEEVKREGYESLSSPSLSQSENGGIREGEFEDYQGYRYRLEWWDSETPYLLKLKVTILLNNSEIESKEREGNTKNYPNNEDNSWQCLDLVTYLAKKD
;
A
#
# COMPACT_ATOMS: atom_id res chain seq x y z
N MET A 1 -21.85 13.82 -18.80
CA MET A 1 -20.42 14.18 -18.83
C MET A 1 -20.17 15.24 -17.76
N SER A 2 -20.32 14.86 -16.47
CA SER A 2 -20.03 15.68 -15.28
C SER A 2 -20.16 14.92 -13.96
N ASP A 3 -20.52 13.63 -13.96
CA ASP A 3 -20.79 12.91 -12.70
C ASP A 3 -19.57 12.16 -12.13
N ASP A 4 -18.56 11.85 -12.96
CA ASP A 4 -17.35 11.11 -12.52
C ASP A 4 -16.36 11.99 -11.72
N LEU A 5 -16.39 13.31 -11.89
CA LEU A 5 -15.54 14.23 -11.13
C LEU A 5 -16.04 14.42 -9.68
N VAL A 6 -17.34 14.22 -9.44
CA VAL A 6 -17.95 14.42 -8.11
C VAL A 6 -17.65 13.24 -7.19
N ILE A 7 -17.55 12.03 -7.74
CA ILE A 7 -17.27 10.81 -6.96
C ILE A 7 -15.82 10.79 -6.49
N SER A 8 -14.87 11.25 -7.32
CA SER A 8 -13.46 11.30 -6.95
C SER A 8 -13.16 12.32 -5.85
N GLU A 9 -13.84 13.47 -5.82
CA GLU A 9 -13.69 14.46 -4.74
C GLU A 9 -14.32 14.00 -3.42
N ALA A 10 -15.42 13.22 -3.47
CA ALA A 10 -16.08 12.66 -2.29
C ALA A 10 -15.24 11.59 -1.59
N ILE A 11 -14.52 10.76 -2.35
CA ILE A 11 -13.66 9.70 -1.79
C ILE A 11 -12.42 10.30 -1.09
N ILE A 12 -11.84 11.38 -1.64
CA ILE A 12 -10.69 12.07 -1.04
C ILE A 12 -11.09 12.77 0.28
N LYS A 13 -12.30 13.35 0.36
CA LYS A 13 -12.80 13.94 1.62
C LYS A 13 -13.08 12.90 2.71
N SER A 14 -13.63 11.74 2.35
CA SER A 14 -13.91 10.65 3.31
C SER A 14 -12.63 10.15 4.00
N CYS A 15 -11.54 9.98 3.25
CA CYS A 15 -10.24 9.56 3.80
C CYS A 15 -9.57 10.62 4.70
N GLN A 16 -9.85 11.91 4.51
CA GLN A 16 -9.25 12.98 5.29
C GLN A 16 -10.04 13.30 6.57
N ASP A 17 -11.34 13.00 6.60
CA ASP A 17 -12.20 13.19 7.77
C ASP A 17 -12.05 12.07 8.81
N ASP A 18 -11.78 10.82 8.39
CA ASP A 18 -11.54 9.71 9.32
C ASP A 18 -10.26 9.89 10.17
N PHE A 19 -9.21 10.49 9.61
CA PHE A 19 -8.00 10.82 10.38
C PHE A 19 -8.20 11.99 11.35
N ARG A 20 -9.23 12.81 11.17
CA ARG A 20 -9.55 13.93 12.07
C ARG A 20 -10.40 13.50 13.26
N GLU A 21 -11.13 12.38 13.14
CA GLU A 21 -11.98 11.78 14.19
C GLU A 21 -11.19 10.91 15.20
N ILE A 22 -10.04 10.36 14.83
CA ILE A 22 -9.24 9.49 15.72
C ILE A 22 -8.59 10.27 16.89
N ARG A 23 -8.62 11.61 16.87
CA ARG A 23 -8.00 12.44 17.92
C ARG A 23 -8.85 12.66 19.19
N LYS A 24 -10.04 12.07 19.31
CA LYS A 24 -10.92 12.27 20.49
C LYS A 24 -11.57 11.02 21.08
N ARG A 25 -11.05 9.80 20.83
CA ARG A 25 -11.56 8.62 21.55
C ARG A 25 -10.90 8.48 22.92
N ARG A 26 -11.67 8.88 23.92
CA ARG A 26 -11.46 8.70 25.36
C ARG A 26 -11.44 7.19 25.65
N PHE A 27 -10.25 6.59 25.74
CA PHE A 27 -10.09 5.21 26.19
C PHE A 27 -10.64 5.05 27.62
N ARG A 28 -11.72 4.30 27.79
CA ARG A 28 -12.14 3.74 29.07
C ARG A 28 -11.63 2.30 29.11
N LEU A 29 -10.43 2.13 29.66
CA LEU A 29 -9.97 0.83 30.14
C LEU A 29 -10.15 0.81 31.66
N THR A 30 -10.94 -0.16 32.13
CA THR A 30 -10.83 -0.83 33.44
C THR A 30 -10.46 0.03 34.65
N GLY A 31 -11.48 0.42 35.42
CA GLY A 31 -11.47 0.27 36.89
C GLY A 31 -10.42 0.99 37.74
N GLN A 32 -9.57 1.86 37.17
CA GLN A 32 -8.62 2.67 37.93
C GLN A 32 -8.72 4.12 37.48
N GLN A 33 -9.16 4.99 38.40
CA GLN A 33 -9.11 6.43 38.18
C GLN A 33 -7.65 6.89 38.22
N PHE A 34 -6.99 6.88 37.06
CA PHE A 34 -5.72 7.60 36.91
C PHE A 34 -6.01 9.10 36.74
N TYR A 35 -5.84 9.84 37.83
CA TYR A 35 -5.69 11.29 37.77
C TYR A 35 -4.37 11.62 37.08
N ILE A 36 -4.40 11.89 35.77
CA ILE A 36 -3.26 12.50 35.07
C ILE A 36 -3.25 13.98 35.46
N SER A 37 -2.64 14.28 36.61
CA SER A 37 -2.29 15.64 36.98
C SER A 37 -1.26 16.16 35.98
N ARG A 38 -1.69 17.01 35.04
CA ARG A 38 -0.79 17.80 34.19
C ARG A 38 0.00 18.74 35.09
N GLN A 39 1.16 18.29 35.54
CA GLN A 39 2.19 19.18 36.03
C GLN A 39 2.65 20.02 34.84
N HIS A 40 2.09 21.23 34.72
CA HIS A 40 2.60 22.30 33.88
C HIS A 40 4.01 22.65 34.40
N LYS A 41 5.00 21.83 34.04
CA LYS A 41 6.41 22.13 34.24
C LYS A 41 6.70 23.29 33.29
N LYS A 42 6.48 24.52 33.79
CA LYS A 42 6.98 25.75 33.19
C LYS A 42 8.48 25.55 33.03
N ARG A 43 8.89 25.13 31.83
CA ARG A 43 10.29 25.24 31.42
C ARG A 43 10.56 26.73 31.45
N LYS A 44 11.27 27.18 32.49
CA LYS A 44 11.98 28.45 32.44
C LYS A 44 12.86 28.33 31.21
N TYR A 45 12.46 29.00 30.14
CA TYR A 45 13.37 29.29 29.05
C TYR A 45 14.57 29.95 29.71
N MET A 46 15.72 29.30 29.63
CA MET A 46 16.95 30.04 29.78
C MET A 46 16.95 31.02 28.61
N ASP A 47 16.55 32.25 28.90
CA ASP A 47 16.85 33.40 28.08
C ASP A 47 18.37 33.45 27.96
N LEU A 48 18.91 32.76 26.96
CA LEU A 48 20.23 33.06 26.45
C LEU A 48 20.14 34.50 25.96
N PRO A 49 20.90 35.44 26.54
CA PRO A 49 20.94 36.79 26.03
C PRO A 49 21.67 36.73 24.68
N ILE A 50 20.91 36.52 23.62
CA ILE A 50 21.36 36.82 22.27
C ILE A 50 21.33 38.34 22.20
N GLN A 51 22.36 38.98 22.76
CA GLN A 51 22.68 40.36 22.43
C GLN A 51 22.96 40.37 20.94
N ALA A 52 21.94 40.72 20.14
CA ALA A 52 22.09 41.02 18.73
C ALA A 52 22.88 42.34 18.62
N LYS A 53 24.18 42.27 18.88
CA LYS A 53 25.12 43.25 18.36
C LYS A 53 25.10 43.05 16.85
N GLU A 54 24.83 44.11 16.10
CA GLU A 54 24.95 44.17 14.66
C GLU A 54 26.41 43.88 14.26
N LYS A 55 26.77 42.60 14.23
CA LYS A 55 28.05 42.08 13.77
C LYS A 55 27.77 41.37 12.46
N GLY A 56 28.41 41.85 11.40
CA GLY A 56 28.42 41.14 10.13
C GLY A 56 28.99 39.73 10.31
N PHE A 57 28.49 38.80 9.51
CA PHE A 57 29.00 37.43 9.48
C PHE A 57 30.47 37.42 9.07
N THR A 58 31.27 36.68 9.81
CA THR A 58 32.67 36.46 9.42
C THR A 58 32.72 35.47 8.26
N PHE A 59 33.68 35.60 7.35
CA PHE A 59 33.82 34.72 6.19
C PHE A 59 33.93 33.23 6.60
N PHE A 60 34.63 32.94 7.71
CA PHE A 60 34.75 31.59 8.25
C PHE A 60 33.42 31.00 8.74
N GLU A 61 32.56 31.82 9.32
CA GLU A 61 31.25 31.38 9.79
C GLU A 61 30.35 30.96 8.62
N VAL A 62 30.39 31.72 7.52
CA VAL A 62 29.67 31.37 6.30
C VAL A 62 30.18 30.05 5.72
N ILE A 63 31.49 29.83 5.66
CA ILE A 63 32.09 28.57 5.20
C ILE A 63 31.63 27.39 6.07
N PHE A 64 31.58 27.56 7.39
CA PHE A 64 31.16 26.50 8.30
C PHE A 64 29.68 26.15 8.13
N ILE A 65 28.82 27.16 8.01
CA ILE A 65 27.39 26.98 7.80
C ILE A 65 27.14 26.28 6.45
N THR A 66 27.83 26.70 5.38
CA THR A 66 27.67 26.07 4.07
C THR A 66 28.19 24.64 4.04
N ALA A 67 29.27 24.33 4.76
CA ALA A 67 29.78 22.96 4.90
C ALA A 67 28.80 22.04 5.64
N ILE A 68 28.18 22.50 6.73
CA ILE A 68 27.17 21.71 7.46
C ILE A 68 25.91 21.55 6.59
N LEU A 69 25.48 22.62 5.91
CA LEU A 69 24.30 22.60 5.04
C LEU A 69 24.49 21.64 3.87
N SER A 70 25.65 21.65 3.22
CA SER A 70 25.95 20.75 2.09
C SER A 70 25.97 19.30 2.53
N LEU A 71 26.55 19.00 3.69
CA LEU A 71 26.55 17.64 4.26
C LEU A 71 25.12 17.17 4.58
N GLY A 72 24.29 18.05 5.14
CA GLY A 72 22.87 17.76 5.36
C GLY A 72 22.11 17.51 4.05
N LEU A 73 22.32 18.34 3.04
CA LEU A 73 21.66 18.18 1.74
C LEU A 73 22.03 16.85 1.07
N LEU A 74 23.29 16.43 1.19
CA LEU A 74 23.78 15.16 0.65
C LEU A 74 23.01 13.97 1.25
N THR A 75 22.80 13.97 2.56
CA THR A 75 22.05 12.88 3.23
C THR A 75 20.60 12.78 2.75
N ILE A 76 19.96 13.90 2.41
CA ILE A 76 18.58 13.90 1.93
C ILE A 76 18.50 13.29 0.52
N ILE A 77 19.45 13.61 -0.35
CA ILE A 77 19.51 13.10 -1.73
C ILE A 77 19.57 11.57 -1.76
N GLU A 78 20.27 10.96 -0.79
CA GLU A 78 20.38 9.49 -0.68
C GLU A 78 19.07 8.81 -0.24
N ILE A 79 18.20 9.50 0.49
CA ILE A 79 16.94 8.94 1.01
C ILE A 79 15.83 8.95 -0.06
N PHE A 80 15.85 9.91 -0.99
CA PHE A 80 14.85 10.02 -2.07
C PHE A 80 14.66 8.75 -2.91
N PRO A 81 15.70 8.08 -3.45
CA PRO A 81 15.50 6.88 -4.26
C PRO A 81 14.84 5.74 -3.48
N LEU A 82 15.07 5.65 -2.16
CA LEU A 82 14.41 4.67 -1.30
C LEU A 82 12.92 4.99 -1.15
N GLY A 83 12.58 6.28 -1.03
CA GLY A 83 11.19 6.73 -0.94
C GLY A 83 10.38 6.42 -2.21
N PHE A 84 10.97 6.59 -3.39
CA PHE A 84 10.31 6.25 -4.66
C PHE A 84 10.04 4.75 -4.79
N LYS A 85 11.01 3.89 -4.47
CA LYS A 85 10.82 2.44 -4.48
C LYS A 85 9.75 1.97 -3.50
N ALA A 86 9.73 2.54 -2.29
CA ALA A 86 8.71 2.23 -1.30
C ALA A 86 7.31 2.66 -1.75
N LYS A 87 7.21 3.83 -2.41
CA LYS A 87 5.96 4.32 -3.00
C LYS A 87 5.45 3.38 -4.09
N GLU A 88 6.32 2.99 -5.02
CA GLU A 88 5.95 2.11 -6.12
C GLU A 88 5.48 0.74 -5.63
N ALA A 89 6.21 0.14 -4.68
CA ALA A 89 5.79 -1.11 -4.05
C ALA A 89 4.42 -0.97 -3.36
N ALA A 90 4.18 0.14 -2.67
CA ALA A 90 2.88 0.41 -2.04
C ALA A 90 1.75 0.57 -3.06
N GLU A 91 2.00 1.23 -4.19
CA GLU A 91 1.05 1.36 -5.30
C GLU A 91 0.73 0.01 -5.92
N GLN A 92 1.76 -0.80 -6.23
CA GLN A 92 1.59 -2.17 -6.75
C GLN A 92 0.77 -3.03 -5.79
N HIS A 93 1.09 -3.02 -4.49
CA HIS A 93 0.31 -3.74 -3.48
C HIS A 93 -1.14 -3.26 -3.40
N SER A 94 -1.37 -1.94 -3.47
CA SER A 94 -2.73 -1.38 -3.44
C SER A 94 -3.56 -1.80 -4.65
N ILE A 95 -2.98 -1.75 -5.86
CA ILE A 95 -3.65 -2.19 -7.10
C ILE A 95 -3.95 -3.68 -7.01
N THR A 96 -2.98 -4.49 -6.63
CA THR A 96 -3.12 -5.94 -6.53
C THR A 96 -4.20 -6.34 -5.52
N ALA A 97 -4.26 -5.67 -4.37
CA ALA A 97 -5.30 -5.90 -3.37
C ALA A 97 -6.69 -5.52 -3.88
N LEU A 98 -6.81 -4.38 -4.58
CA LEU A 98 -8.06 -3.93 -5.19
C LEU A 98 -8.57 -4.93 -6.25
N LEU A 99 -7.66 -5.42 -7.10
CA LEU A 99 -7.99 -6.43 -8.12
C LEU A 99 -8.42 -7.75 -7.48
N GLY A 100 -7.71 -8.21 -6.46
CA GLY A 100 -8.08 -9.42 -5.70
C GLY A 100 -9.47 -9.30 -5.06
N GLN A 101 -9.77 -8.14 -4.47
CA GLN A 101 -11.09 -7.87 -3.89
C GLN A 101 -12.19 -7.84 -4.96
N LYS A 102 -11.93 -7.21 -6.13
CA LYS A 102 -12.88 -7.17 -7.25
C LYS A 102 -13.29 -8.57 -7.70
N ILE A 103 -12.32 -9.49 -7.86
CA ILE A 103 -12.60 -10.89 -8.22
C ILE A 103 -13.42 -11.60 -7.14
N ILE A 104 -13.08 -11.40 -5.86
CA ILE A 104 -13.85 -11.99 -4.76
C ILE A 104 -15.29 -11.49 -4.75
N GLU A 105 -15.51 -10.20 -4.96
CA GLU A 105 -16.85 -9.60 -5.01
C GLU A 105 -17.65 -10.10 -6.22
N GLU A 106 -17.00 -10.24 -7.37
CA GLU A 106 -17.61 -10.81 -8.57
C GLU A 106 -18.06 -12.26 -8.33
N VAL A 107 -17.20 -13.10 -7.77
CA VAL A 107 -17.54 -14.49 -7.42
C VAL A 107 -18.66 -14.53 -6.38
N LYS A 108 -18.63 -13.66 -5.37
CA LYS A 108 -19.72 -13.55 -4.37
C LYS A 108 -21.06 -13.15 -5.01
N ARG A 109 -21.02 -12.27 -6.02
CA ARG A 109 -22.20 -11.79 -6.73
C ARG A 109 -22.78 -12.85 -7.66
N GLU A 110 -21.94 -13.58 -8.37
CA GLU A 110 -22.34 -14.68 -9.25
C GLU A 110 -22.84 -15.91 -8.45
N GLY A 111 -22.28 -16.13 -7.26
CA GLY A 111 -22.65 -17.21 -6.37
C GLY A 111 -21.96 -18.54 -6.70
N TYR A 112 -22.38 -19.59 -6.00
CA TYR A 112 -21.73 -20.91 -6.08
C TYR A 112 -21.82 -21.54 -7.48
N GLU A 113 -22.93 -21.30 -8.20
CA GLU A 113 -23.22 -21.94 -9.48
C GLU A 113 -22.25 -21.54 -10.60
N SER A 114 -21.62 -20.34 -10.52
CA SER A 114 -20.63 -19.93 -11.54
C SER A 114 -19.30 -20.67 -11.39
N LEU A 115 -19.01 -21.20 -10.20
CA LEU A 115 -17.83 -22.01 -9.91
C LEU A 115 -18.00 -23.49 -10.30
N SER A 116 -19.23 -23.93 -10.57
CA SER A 116 -19.54 -25.27 -11.09
C SER A 116 -19.60 -25.32 -12.62
N SER A 117 -19.24 -24.24 -13.32
CA SER A 117 -19.22 -24.22 -14.79
C SER A 117 -18.29 -25.30 -15.35
N PRO A 118 -18.72 -26.06 -16.38
CA PRO A 118 -17.91 -27.10 -17.02
C PRO A 118 -16.68 -26.57 -17.79
N SER A 119 -16.51 -25.24 -17.88
CA SER A 119 -15.34 -24.60 -18.51
C SER A 119 -14.09 -24.57 -17.62
N LEU A 120 -14.10 -25.24 -16.47
CA LEU A 120 -13.08 -25.17 -15.43
C LEU A 120 -12.28 -26.47 -15.37
N SER A 121 -10.98 -26.39 -15.10
CA SER A 121 -10.15 -27.58 -14.87
C SER A 121 -10.55 -28.20 -13.53
N GLN A 122 -11.51 -29.12 -13.61
CA GLN A 122 -12.11 -29.76 -12.44
C GLN A 122 -11.20 -30.87 -11.92
N SER A 123 -10.69 -30.69 -10.70
CA SER A 123 -10.12 -31.78 -9.90
C SER A 123 -11.22 -32.35 -9.00
N GLU A 124 -11.03 -33.56 -8.46
CA GLU A 124 -12.07 -34.27 -7.68
C GLU A 124 -12.72 -33.44 -6.55
N ASN A 125 -12.03 -32.43 -5.99
CA ASN A 125 -12.53 -31.61 -4.87
C ASN A 125 -12.37 -30.08 -5.07
N GLY A 126 -12.19 -29.61 -6.30
CA GLY A 126 -11.94 -28.19 -6.55
C GLY A 126 -11.66 -27.84 -8.00
N GLY A 127 -11.51 -26.56 -8.29
CA GLY A 127 -11.21 -26.09 -9.64
C GLY A 127 -10.34 -24.84 -9.66
N ILE A 128 -9.82 -24.56 -10.86
CA ILE A 128 -8.97 -23.40 -11.13
C ILE A 128 -9.59 -22.60 -12.28
N ARG A 129 -9.66 -21.28 -12.11
CA ARG A 129 -10.04 -20.30 -13.14
C ARG A 129 -8.92 -19.30 -13.27
N GLU A 130 -8.41 -19.13 -14.47
CA GLU A 130 -7.39 -18.13 -14.78
C GLU A 130 -7.93 -17.09 -15.75
N GLY A 131 -7.38 -15.89 -15.70
CA GLY A 131 -7.70 -14.83 -16.64
C GLY A 131 -6.76 -13.64 -16.53
N GLU A 132 -6.97 -12.67 -17.41
CA GLU A 132 -6.23 -11.41 -17.44
C GLU A 132 -7.20 -10.24 -17.21
N PHE A 133 -6.68 -9.13 -16.72
CA PHE A 133 -7.48 -7.91 -16.56
C PHE A 133 -7.34 -7.03 -17.82
N GLU A 134 -8.44 -6.80 -18.53
CA GLU A 134 -8.43 -5.94 -19.73
C GLU A 134 -7.95 -4.52 -19.43
N ASP A 135 -8.35 -3.98 -18.27
CA ASP A 135 -8.01 -2.62 -17.84
C ASP A 135 -6.58 -2.50 -17.26
N TYR A 136 -5.92 -3.63 -16.94
CA TYR A 136 -4.63 -3.65 -16.23
C TYR A 136 -3.64 -4.59 -16.91
N GLN A 137 -2.91 -4.04 -17.89
CA GLN A 137 -1.84 -4.75 -18.60
C GLN A 137 -0.79 -5.31 -17.64
N GLY A 138 -0.35 -6.55 -17.89
CA GLY A 138 0.64 -7.24 -17.07
C GLY A 138 0.08 -7.93 -15.81
N TYR A 139 -1.22 -7.74 -15.49
CA TYR A 139 -1.86 -8.42 -14.37
C TYR A 139 -2.67 -9.62 -14.83
N ARG A 140 -2.39 -10.77 -14.22
CA ARG A 140 -3.17 -12.00 -14.37
C ARG A 140 -3.75 -12.40 -13.03
N TYR A 141 -4.83 -13.15 -13.04
CA TYR A 141 -5.37 -13.76 -11.84
C TYR A 141 -5.48 -15.27 -12.01
N ARG A 142 -5.33 -15.97 -10.89
CA ARG A 142 -5.66 -17.36 -10.71
C ARG A 142 -6.58 -17.48 -9.50
N LEU A 143 -7.80 -17.91 -9.75
CA LEU A 143 -8.78 -18.24 -8.72
C LEU A 143 -8.78 -19.75 -8.55
N GLU A 144 -8.50 -20.22 -7.35
CA GLU A 144 -8.59 -21.62 -6.94
C GLU A 144 -9.71 -21.75 -5.92
N TRP A 145 -10.49 -22.82 -6.01
CA TRP A 145 -11.48 -23.15 -4.98
C TRP A 145 -11.45 -24.62 -4.66
N TRP A 146 -11.78 -24.93 -3.41
CA TRP A 146 -11.90 -26.29 -2.92
C TRP A 146 -12.90 -26.37 -1.79
N ASP A 147 -13.47 -27.54 -1.62
CA ASP A 147 -14.39 -27.83 -0.53
C ASP A 147 -13.66 -27.73 0.82
N SER A 148 -14.30 -27.08 1.79
CA SER A 148 -13.81 -27.02 3.16
C SER A 148 -14.24 -28.27 3.94
N GLU A 149 -13.53 -28.56 5.04
CA GLU A 149 -13.94 -29.59 5.99
C GLU A 149 -15.34 -29.32 6.57
N THR A 150 -15.72 -28.04 6.68
CA THR A 150 -17.07 -27.63 7.05
C THR A 150 -18.02 -27.76 5.86
N PRO A 151 -19.12 -28.55 5.99
CA PRO A 151 -20.09 -28.69 4.91
C PRO A 151 -20.69 -27.32 4.57
N TYR A 152 -21.04 -27.14 3.29
CA TYR A 152 -21.61 -25.90 2.75
C TYR A 152 -20.66 -24.68 2.76
N LEU A 153 -19.38 -24.87 3.04
CA LEU A 153 -18.38 -23.81 2.96
C LEU A 153 -17.33 -24.13 1.90
N LEU A 154 -17.18 -23.22 0.95
CA LEU A 154 -16.16 -23.29 -0.08
C LEU A 154 -15.02 -22.35 0.27
N LYS A 155 -13.77 -22.83 0.21
CA LYS A 155 -12.60 -21.99 0.36
C LYS A 155 -12.17 -21.48 -1.02
N LEU A 156 -12.00 -20.18 -1.12
CA LEU A 156 -11.58 -19.47 -2.32
C LEU A 156 -10.20 -18.88 -2.07
N LYS A 157 -9.27 -19.08 -3.00
CA LYS A 157 -7.96 -18.46 -3.04
C LYS A 157 -7.82 -17.71 -4.35
N VAL A 158 -7.71 -16.40 -4.27
CA VAL A 158 -7.40 -15.52 -5.41
C VAL A 158 -5.94 -15.14 -5.33
N THR A 159 -5.22 -15.48 -6.38
CA THR A 159 -3.79 -15.23 -6.57
C THR A 159 -3.66 -14.23 -7.70
N ILE A 160 -3.15 -13.03 -7.43
CA ILE A 160 -2.87 -12.04 -8.47
C ILE A 160 -1.38 -12.11 -8.81
N LEU A 161 -1.08 -12.27 -10.09
CA LEU A 161 0.26 -12.42 -10.65
C LEU A 161 0.60 -11.17 -11.47
N LEU A 162 1.68 -10.48 -11.09
CA LEU A 162 2.20 -9.34 -11.83
C LEU A 162 3.40 -9.75 -12.69
N ASN A 163 3.31 -9.51 -13.99
CA ASN A 163 4.42 -9.73 -14.91
C ASN A 163 5.42 -8.58 -14.82
N ASN A 164 6.49 -8.77 -14.07
CA ASN A 164 7.55 -7.76 -13.94
C ASN A 164 8.31 -7.51 -15.25
N SER A 165 8.26 -8.43 -16.23
CA SER A 165 9.01 -8.26 -17.50
C SER A 165 8.45 -7.14 -18.39
N GLU A 166 7.17 -6.79 -18.26
CA GLU A 166 6.55 -5.69 -19.00
C GLU A 166 6.84 -4.32 -18.39
N ILE A 167 7.01 -4.25 -17.07
CA ILE A 167 7.32 -3.01 -16.35
C ILE A 167 8.74 -2.54 -16.66
N GLU A 168 9.71 -3.46 -16.67
CA GLU A 168 11.11 -3.15 -17.01
C GLU A 168 11.28 -2.58 -18.44
N SER A 169 10.37 -2.91 -19.36
CA SER A 169 10.43 -2.43 -20.74
C SER A 169 10.09 -0.94 -20.88
N LYS A 170 9.38 -0.34 -19.92
CA LYS A 170 9.05 1.09 -19.91
C LYS A 170 10.09 1.95 -19.17
N GLU A 171 10.89 1.35 -18.29
CA GLU A 171 11.95 2.07 -17.57
C GLU A 171 13.33 2.03 -18.28
N ARG A 172 13.53 1.12 -19.23
CA ARG A 172 14.81 0.93 -19.94
C ARG A 172 15.00 1.77 -21.21
N GLU A 173 14.49 3.00 -21.26
CA GLU A 173 14.90 3.97 -22.30
C GLU A 173 16.09 4.86 -21.86
N GLY A 174 16.76 4.53 -20.75
CA GLY A 174 17.76 5.43 -20.16
C GLY A 174 19.07 4.85 -19.60
N ASN A 175 19.36 3.53 -19.63
CA ASN A 175 20.69 3.07 -19.22
C ASN A 175 21.09 1.68 -19.71
N THR A 176 22.08 1.65 -20.59
CA THR A 176 22.71 0.45 -21.16
C THR A 176 23.76 -0.10 -20.19
N LYS A 177 23.42 -1.10 -19.36
CA LYS A 177 24.41 -2.09 -18.88
C LYS A 177 23.77 -3.47 -18.74
N ASN A 178 24.14 -4.35 -19.68
CA ASN A 178 23.82 -5.77 -19.67
C ASN A 178 24.44 -6.46 -18.44
N TYR A 179 23.58 -6.98 -17.57
CA TYR A 179 23.92 -8.07 -16.65
C TYR A 179 23.17 -9.34 -17.12
N PRO A 180 23.77 -10.54 -16.98
CA PRO A 180 23.16 -11.76 -17.47
C PRO A 180 21.95 -12.15 -16.60
N ASN A 181 20.83 -12.37 -17.29
CA ASN A 181 19.56 -12.84 -16.75
C ASN A 181 19.74 -14.17 -16.01
N ASN A 182 19.55 -14.14 -14.68
CA ASN A 182 18.99 -15.29 -13.99
C ASN A 182 17.47 -15.11 -14.07
N GLU A 183 16.82 -16.01 -14.80
CA GLU A 183 15.37 -16.15 -14.90
C GLU A 183 14.77 -16.64 -13.58
N ASP A 184 14.98 -15.91 -12.50
CA ASP A 184 14.09 -16.00 -11.35
C ASP A 184 12.87 -15.15 -11.71
N ASN A 185 11.86 -15.83 -12.26
CA ASN A 185 10.50 -15.35 -12.45
C ASN A 185 9.91 -14.90 -11.10
N SER A 186 10.36 -13.75 -10.60
CA SER A 186 9.92 -13.15 -9.35
C SER A 186 8.58 -12.46 -9.59
N TRP A 187 7.58 -13.25 -9.96
CA TRP A 187 6.20 -12.79 -9.96
C TRP A 187 5.89 -12.29 -8.55
N GLN A 188 5.59 -11.00 -8.42
CA GLN A 188 5.00 -10.52 -7.19
C GLN A 188 3.59 -11.10 -7.12
N CYS A 189 3.33 -11.82 -6.04
CA CYS A 189 2.13 -12.61 -5.86
C CYS A 189 1.40 -12.13 -4.61
N LEU A 190 0.13 -11.78 -4.75
CA LEU A 190 -0.74 -11.52 -3.61
C LEU A 190 -1.83 -12.59 -3.55
N ASP A 191 -1.86 -13.30 -2.42
CA ASP A 191 -2.83 -14.33 -2.15
C ASP A 191 -3.92 -13.78 -1.22
N LEU A 192 -5.15 -13.67 -1.72
CA LEU A 192 -6.34 -13.42 -0.92
C LEU A 192 -7.11 -14.71 -0.73
N VAL A 193 -7.38 -15.07 0.52
CA VAL A 193 -8.18 -16.24 0.86
C VAL A 193 -9.48 -15.81 1.52
N THR A 194 -10.60 -16.31 1.02
CA THR A 194 -11.94 -16.04 1.56
C THR A 194 -12.75 -17.33 1.57
N TYR A 195 -13.88 -17.28 2.28
CA TYR A 195 -14.84 -18.38 2.32
C TYR A 195 -16.17 -17.92 1.70
N LEU A 196 -16.84 -18.83 1.01
CA LEU A 196 -18.16 -18.62 0.43
C LEU A 196 -19.10 -19.68 1.01
N ALA A 197 -20.23 -19.23 1.57
CA ALA A 197 -21.28 -20.14 2.03
C ALA A 197 -22.18 -20.52 0.86
N LYS A 198 -22.48 -21.81 0.73
CA LYS A 198 -23.50 -22.32 -0.20
C LYS A 198 -24.87 -21.89 0.33
N LYS A 199 -25.67 -21.27 -0.53
CA LYS A 199 -27.04 -20.88 -0.21
C LYS A 199 -27.96 -22.07 -0.50
N ASP A 200 -28.66 -22.55 0.54
CA ASP A 200 -29.71 -23.57 0.43
C ASP A 200 -30.97 -23.06 -0.27
#